data_AF-A0A4Q3BGZ8-F1
#
_entry.id   AF-A0A4Q3BGZ8-F1
#
_cell.length_a   1.000
_cell.length_b   1.000
_cell.length_c   1.000
_cell.angle_alpha   90.00
_cell.angle_beta   90.00
_cell.angle_gamma   90.00
#
_symmetry.space_group_name_H-M   'P 1'
#
loop_
_entity.id
_entity.type
_entity.pdbx_description
1 polymer ?
#
loop_
_entity_poly.entity_id
_entity_poly.type
_entity_poly.pdbx_seq_one_letter_code
_entity_poly.pdbx_strand_id
1 'polypeptide(L)'
;MMNPVLLFSLPGGGEWILIILVVLLLFGGKKIPELMRGIGRGMREFNDAKSSVKSEIEEGMKEKPNPTIPANPATPPAPQQEPIK
;
A
#
# COMPACT_ATOMS: atom_id res chain seq x y z
N MET A 1 4.52 39.77 9.89
CA MET A 1 5.53 39.69 10.97
C MET A 1 5.81 38.22 11.20
N MET A 2 7.04 37.74 10.98
CA MET A 2 7.42 36.34 11.26
C MET A 2 7.65 36.17 12.76
N ASN A 3 7.02 35.17 13.35
CA ASN A 3 7.06 34.95 14.79
C ASN A 3 8.44 34.39 15.19
N PRO A 4 9.24 35.09 16.00
CA PRO A 4 10.59 34.63 16.39
C PRO A 4 10.55 33.32 17.19
N VAL A 5 9.39 33.02 17.80
CA VAL A 5 9.11 31.73 18.44
C VAL A 5 9.23 30.58 17.45
N LEU A 6 8.84 30.73 16.17
CA LEU A 6 8.99 29.64 15.20
C LEU A 6 10.45 29.43 14.79
N LEU A 7 11.28 30.48 14.79
CA LEU A 7 12.71 30.35 14.50
C LEU A 7 13.48 29.71 15.66
N PHE A 8 13.04 29.95 16.90
CA PHE A 8 13.59 29.33 18.11
C PHE A 8 12.95 27.97 18.45
N SER A 9 11.75 27.71 17.94
CA SER A 9 11.02 26.44 18.13
C SER A 9 11.37 25.41 17.05
N LEU A 10 11.92 25.84 15.91
CA LEU A 10 12.56 24.93 14.97
C LEU A 10 13.98 24.70 15.48
N PRO A 11 14.28 23.54 16.10
CA PRO A 11 15.66 23.25 16.48
C PRO A 11 16.53 23.41 15.24
N GLY A 12 17.47 24.36 15.31
CA GLY A 12 18.49 24.50 14.29
C GLY A 12 19.36 23.25 14.24
N GLY A 13 20.22 23.12 13.24
CA GLY A 13 21.11 21.95 13.11
C GLY A 13 21.95 21.65 14.36
N GLY A 14 22.23 22.67 15.18
CA GLY A 14 22.88 22.53 16.49
C GLY A 14 22.00 21.86 17.55
N GLU A 15 20.75 22.28 17.75
CA GLU A 15 19.87 21.64 18.74
C GLU A 15 19.53 20.19 18.37
N TRP A 16 19.42 19.86 17.08
CA TRP A 16 19.24 18.47 16.64
C TRP A 16 20.37 17.55 17.10
N ILE A 17 21.62 18.02 17.07
CA ILE A 17 22.77 17.24 17.54
C ILE A 17 22.65 16.95 19.04
N LEU A 18 22.15 17.92 19.81
CA LEU A 18 22.01 17.83 21.27
C LEU A 18 20.88 16.85 21.63
N ILE A 19 19.75 16.90 20.92
CA ILE A 19 18.65 15.94 21.08
C ILE A 19 19.13 14.52 20.76
N ILE A 20 19.82 14.34 19.63
CA ILE A 20 20.37 13.02 19.24
C ILE A 20 21.35 12.53 20.30
N LEU A 21 22.22 13.41 20.83
CA LEU A 21 23.17 13.05 21.87
C LEU A 21 22.49 12.59 23.16
N VAL A 22 21.44 13.29 23.62
CA VAL A 22 20.66 12.90 24.80
C VAL A 22 19.98 11.55 24.59
N VAL A 23 19.35 11.34 23.43
CA VAL A 23 18.75 10.04 23.07
C VAL A 23 19.82 8.95 23.04
N LEU A 24 21.01 9.23 22.51
CA LEU A 24 22.13 8.29 22.47
C LEU A 24 22.67 7.95 23.86
N LEU A 25 22.63 8.89 24.81
CA LEU A 25 23.02 8.64 26.20
C LEU A 25 21.99 7.79 26.94
N LEU A 26 20.69 8.04 26.72
CA LEU A 26 19.60 7.29 27.36
C LEU A 26 19.48 5.86 26.82
N PHE A 27 19.53 5.70 25.49
CA PHE A 27 19.33 4.41 24.84
C PHE A 27 20.65 3.72 24.46
N GLY A 28 21.77 4.43 24.42
CA GLY A 28 23.06 3.92 23.97
C GLY A 28 23.21 3.94 22.44
N GLY A 29 24.45 4.14 21.97
CA GLY A 29 24.77 4.17 20.53
C GLY A 29 24.49 2.88 19.76
N LYS A 30 24.31 1.75 20.46
CA LYS A 30 24.03 0.45 19.85
C LYS A 30 22.54 0.18 19.62
N LYS A 31 21.63 0.82 20.36
CA LYS A 31 20.19 0.50 20.27
C LYS A 31 19.52 1.08 19.04
N ILE A 32 19.85 2.31 18.65
CA ILE A 32 19.34 2.93 17.41
C ILE A 32 19.62 2.07 16.16
N PRO A 33 20.88 1.66 15.86
CA PRO A 33 21.15 0.84 14.67
C PRO A 33 20.57 -0.58 14.77
N GLU A 34 20.48 -1.14 15.98
CA GLU A 34 19.84 -2.45 16.21
C GLU A 34 18.34 -2.41 15.88
N LEU A 35 17.64 -1.36 16.34
CA LEU A 35 16.23 -1.12 16.02
C LEU A 35 16.02 -0.85 14.53
N MET A 36 16.87 -0.01 13.91
CA MET A 36 16.81 0.27 12.47
C MET A 36 16.98 -1.01 11.64
N ARG A 37 17.90 -1.91 12.01
CA ARG A 37 18.07 -3.21 11.33
C ARG A 37 16.86 -4.11 11.52
N GLY A 38 16.24 -4.11 12.70
CA GLY A 38 15.00 -4.85 12.97
C GLY A 38 13.84 -4.35 12.10
N ILE A 39 13.57 -3.05 12.12
CA ILE A 39 12.52 -2.41 11.33
C ILE A 39 12.79 -2.59 9.83
N GLY A 40 14.04 -2.42 9.39
CA GLY A 40 14.40 -2.58 7.97
C GLY A 40 14.16 -3.98 7.44
N ARG A 41 14.44 -5.02 8.25
CA ARG A 41 14.13 -6.41 7.88
C ARG A 41 12.62 -6.66 7.84
N GLY A 42 11.89 -6.22 8.87
CA GLY A 42 10.43 -6.37 8.90
C GLY A 42 9.74 -5.65 7.74
N MET A 43 10.21 -4.46 7.38
CA MET A 43 9.67 -3.71 6.25
C MET A 43 9.96 -4.38 4.90
N ARG A 44 11.12 -5.02 4.76
CA ARG A 44 11.47 -5.79 3.56
C ARG A 44 10.58 -7.03 3.42
N GLU A 45 10.48 -7.84 4.46
CA GLU A 45 9.61 -9.03 4.47
C GLU A 45 8.14 -8.67 4.22
N PHE A 46 7.67 -7.56 4.79
CA PHE A 46 6.31 -7.06 4.55
C PHE A 46 6.08 -6.67 3.09
N ASN A 47 7.03 -5.95 2.47
CA ASN A 47 6.93 -5.56 1.08
C ASN A 47 6.99 -6.79 0.14
N ASP A 48 7.87 -7.75 0.42
CA ASP A 48 8.01 -8.98 -0.35
C ASP A 48 6.70 -9.78 -0.31
N ALA A 49 6.13 -10.00 0.88
CA ALA A 49 4.84 -10.67 1.04
C ALA A 49 3.70 -9.94 0.31
N LYS A 50 3.63 -8.60 0.44
CA LYS A 50 2.64 -7.78 -0.27
C LYS A 50 2.76 -7.94 -1.79
N SER A 51 3.98 -8.00 -2.32
CA SER A 51 4.22 -8.17 -3.75
C SER A 51 3.79 -9.53 -4.27
N SER A 52 4.08 -10.62 -3.53
CA SER A 52 3.66 -11.98 -3.88
C SER A 52 2.14 -12.08 -3.94
N VAL A 53 1.47 -11.58 -2.90
CA VAL A 53 0.00 -11.58 -2.83
C VAL A 53 -0.61 -10.78 -3.98
N LYS A 54 -0.04 -9.61 -4.33
CA LYS A 54 -0.51 -8.83 -5.48
C LYS A 54 -0.37 -9.61 -6.80
N SER A 55 0.77 -10.28 -7.02
CA SER A 55 1.01 -11.09 -8.22
C SER A 55 0.06 -12.29 -8.30
N GLU A 56 -0.15 -13.01 -7.19
CA GLU A 56 -1.09 -14.14 -7.13
C GLU A 56 -2.53 -13.72 -7.46
N ILE A 57 -2.97 -12.57 -6.96
CA ILE A 57 -4.31 -12.03 -7.26
C ILE A 57 -4.41 -11.62 -8.74
N GLU A 58 -3.39 -10.97 -9.30
CA GLU A 58 -3.36 -10.56 -10.71
C GLU A 58 -3.28 -11.76 -11.68
N GLU A 59 -2.57 -12.83 -11.30
CA GLU A 59 -2.48 -14.08 -12.07
C GLU A 59 -3.77 -14.91 -11.96
N GLY A 60 -4.35 -15.02 -10.76
CA GLY A 60 -5.62 -15.70 -10.54
C GLY A 60 -6.80 -15.02 -11.24
N MET A 61 -6.76 -13.71 -11.44
CA MET A 61 -7.74 -12.99 -12.26
C MET A 61 -7.54 -13.14 -13.77
N LYS A 62 -6.37 -13.63 -14.23
CA LYS A 62 -6.09 -13.87 -15.65
C LYS A 62 -6.46 -15.27 -16.14
N GLU A 63 -6.75 -16.22 -15.24
CA GLU A 63 -7.12 -17.59 -15.60
C GLU A 63 -8.65 -17.86 -15.54
N LYS A 64 -9.35 -17.29 -16.55
CA LYS A 64 -10.64 -17.69 -17.18
C LYS A 64 -11.95 -17.74 -16.34
N PRO A 65 -13.07 -17.32 -16.98
CA PRO A 65 -13.87 -18.32 -17.69
C PRO A 65 -14.07 -17.95 -19.16
N ASN A 66 -13.73 -18.87 -20.06
CA ASN A 66 -14.25 -18.88 -21.42
C ASN A 66 -15.67 -19.46 -21.38
N PRO A 67 -16.74 -18.70 -21.68
CA PRO A 67 -18.05 -19.28 -21.83
C PRO A 67 -18.17 -19.86 -23.24
N THR A 68 -17.71 -21.09 -23.46
CA THR A 68 -18.16 -21.86 -24.62
C THR A 68 -19.47 -22.56 -24.24
N ILE A 69 -20.59 -21.86 -24.44
CA ILE A 69 -21.92 -22.46 -24.50
C ILE A 69 -22.19 -22.74 -25.98
N PRO A 70 -22.27 -24.00 -26.45
CA PRO A 70 -22.82 -24.29 -27.76
C PRO A 70 -24.34 -24.19 -27.67
N ALA A 71 -24.92 -23.12 -28.20
CA ALA A 71 -26.37 -23.02 -28.39
C ALA A 71 -26.71 -22.23 -29.67
N ASN A 72 -26.92 -22.95 -30.76
CA ASN A 72 -27.66 -22.49 -31.94
C ASN A 72 -28.21 -23.73 -32.67
N PRO A 73 -29.29 -23.72 -33.48
CA PRO A 73 -30.47 -22.83 -33.61
C PRO A 73 -31.83 -23.60 -33.55
N ALA A 74 -32.86 -23.10 -32.87
CA ALA A 74 -34.27 -23.42 -33.20
C ALA A 74 -35.28 -22.51 -32.46
N THR A 75 -35.88 -21.57 -33.20
CA THR A 75 -36.98 -20.68 -32.80
C THR A 75 -38.32 -21.44 -32.70
N PRO A 76 -39.24 -21.05 -31.79
CA PRO A 76 -40.57 -20.61 -32.26
C PRO A 76 -40.92 -19.15 -31.85
N PRO A 77 -41.77 -18.46 -32.64
CA PRO A 77 -41.94 -17.01 -32.61
C PRO A 77 -42.70 -16.53 -31.36
N ALA A 78 -42.14 -15.55 -30.66
CA ALA A 78 -42.89 -14.82 -29.64
C ALA A 78 -43.97 -13.94 -30.32
N PRO A 79 -45.22 -13.91 -29.82
CA PRO A 79 -46.30 -13.11 -30.39
C PRO A 79 -45.92 -11.63 -30.46
N GLN A 80 -46.04 -11.06 -31.65
CA GLN A 80 -46.04 -9.62 -31.85
C GLN A 80 -47.08 -9.00 -30.91
N GLN A 81 -46.60 -8.21 -29.94
CA GLN A 81 -47.47 -7.31 -29.20
C GLN A 81 -47.95 -6.25 -30.18
N GLU A 82 -49.26 -6.31 -30.44
CA GLU A 82 -50.01 -5.50 -31.39
C GLU A 82 -49.95 -4.01 -30.99
N PRO A 83 -49.78 -3.08 -31.96
CA PRO A 83 -49.73 -1.66 -31.66
C PRO A 83 -51.15 -1.15 -31.35
N ILE A 84 -51.37 -0.69 -30.11
CA ILE A 84 -52.61 -0.04 -29.73
C ILE A 84 -52.42 1.48 -29.74
N LYS A 85 -52.77 2.03 -30.90
CA LYS A 85 -53.26 3.36 -31.29
C LYS A 85 -52.92 4.60 -30.44
#